data_AF-A0A3Q0FUK5-F1
#
_entry.id   AF-A0A3Q0FUK5-F1
#
_cell.length_a   1.000
_cell.length_b   1.000
_cell.length_c   1.000
_cell.angle_alpha   90.00
_cell.angle_beta   90.00
_cell.angle_gamma   90.00
#
_symmetry.space_group_name_H-M   'P 1'
#
loop_
_entity.id
_entity.type
_entity.pdbx_description
1 polymer ?
#
loop_
_entity_poly.entity_id
_entity_poly.type
_entity_poly.pdbx_seq_one_letter_code
_entity_poly.pdbx_strand_id
1 'polypeptide(L)'
;MDYVLSAALRGPPAAEVSAAFLSLTLDASLAAAPQYIALLGNHKLRTLAKGLSPGFLRFGGTNTDFLIFDPTKDSTLEERELWELQGNQ
;
A
#
# COMPACT_ATOMS: atom_id res chain seq x y z
N MET A 1 38.40 7.54 1.01
CA MET A 1 38.24 8.95 1.44
C MET A 1 36.86 9.32 0.96
N ASP A 2 35.87 9.12 1.81
CA ASP A 2 34.47 9.12 1.39
C ASP A 2 33.84 10.43 1.86
N TYR A 3 33.67 11.37 0.93
CA TYR A 3 32.98 12.63 1.20
C TYR A 3 31.48 12.37 1.20
N VAL A 4 30.88 12.33 2.40
CA VAL A 4 29.42 12.41 2.54
C VAL A 4 29.03 13.88 2.45
N LEU A 5 28.24 14.23 1.44
CA LEU A 5 27.66 15.56 1.27
C LEU A 5 26.66 15.82 2.40
N SER A 6 27.04 16.56 3.45
CA SER A 6 26.09 17.02 4.46
C SER A 6 25.60 18.41 4.09
N ALA A 7 24.33 18.51 3.68
CA ALA A 7 23.65 19.79 3.59
C ALA A 7 23.34 20.25 5.01
N ALA A 8 24.23 21.05 5.60
CA ALA A 8 24.03 21.62 6.93
C ALA A 8 22.87 22.63 6.90
N LEU A 9 21.66 22.17 7.22
CA LEU A 9 20.54 23.04 7.53
C LEU A 9 20.93 23.90 8.74
N ARG A 10 20.92 25.23 8.61
CA ARG A 10 21.27 26.16 9.69
C ARG A 10 20.15 26.20 10.74
N GLY A 11 20.46 25.86 11.99
CA GLY A 11 19.55 25.94 13.15
C GLY A 11 19.11 24.58 13.70
N PRO A 12 18.49 24.52 14.89
CA PRO A 12 17.92 23.27 15.40
C PRO A 12 16.82 22.78 14.44
N PRO A 13 16.63 21.46 14.29
CA PRO A 13 15.56 20.91 13.46
C PRO A 13 14.21 21.45 13.94
N ALA A 14 13.40 21.95 13.00
CA ALA A 14 12.10 22.56 13.31
C ALA A 14 11.10 21.55 13.91
N ALA A 15 11.20 20.28 13.51
CA ALA A 15 10.46 19.18 14.08
C ALA A 15 11.17 17.85 13.78
N GLU A 16 10.95 16.86 14.63
CA GLU A 16 11.22 15.46 14.33
C GLU A 16 9.95 14.84 13.71
N VAL A 17 10.13 14.04 12.67
CA VAL A 17 9.03 13.31 12.02
C VAL A 17 9.25 11.81 12.11
N SER A 18 8.17 11.04 11.99
CA SER A 18 8.25 9.58 11.91
C SER A 18 9.15 9.14 10.75
N ALA A 19 9.85 8.01 10.91
CA ALA A 19 10.52 7.35 9.79
C ALA A 19 9.55 7.05 8.62
N ALA A 20 8.27 6.83 8.94
CA ALA A 20 7.18 6.62 7.98
C ALA A 20 6.48 7.92 7.54
N PHE A 21 7.15 9.07 7.62
CA PHE A 21 6.54 10.37 7.30
C PHE A 21 5.92 10.40 5.90
N LEU A 22 6.61 9.85 4.91
CA LEU A 22 6.08 9.70 3.55
C LEU A 22 5.28 8.39 3.44
N SER A 23 4.02 8.45 3.88
CA SER A 23 3.06 7.34 3.79
C SER A 23 2.11 7.47 2.59
N LEU A 24 1.42 6.39 2.24
CA LEU A 24 0.56 6.30 1.06
C LEU A 24 -0.90 5.96 1.39
N THR A 25 -1.77 6.15 0.41
CA THR A 25 -3.17 5.73 0.47
C THR A 25 -3.56 4.86 -0.73
N LEU A 26 -4.49 3.94 -0.51
CA LEU A 26 -5.28 3.27 -1.54
C LEU A 26 -6.75 3.63 -1.30
N ASP A 27 -7.44 4.08 -2.33
CA ASP A 27 -8.83 4.48 -2.19
C ASP A 27 -9.73 3.26 -1.95
N ALA A 28 -10.66 3.38 -1.00
CA ALA A 28 -11.58 2.30 -0.63
C ALA A 28 -12.47 1.84 -1.79
N SER A 29 -12.67 2.68 -2.83
CA SER A 29 -13.38 2.29 -4.05
C SER A 29 -12.74 1.12 -4.79
N LEU A 30 -11.46 0.83 -4.55
CA LEU A 30 -10.78 -0.35 -5.11
C LEU A 30 -11.47 -1.66 -4.70
N ALA A 31 -12.06 -1.72 -3.50
CA ALA A 31 -12.77 -2.90 -3.01
C ALA A 31 -14.19 -3.07 -3.62
N ALA A 32 -14.71 -2.07 -4.33
CA ALA A 32 -16.00 -2.21 -5.01
C ALA A 32 -15.94 -3.19 -6.20
N ALA A 33 -14.74 -3.42 -6.74
CA ALA A 33 -14.48 -4.27 -7.90
C ALA A 33 -13.30 -5.20 -7.59
N PRO A 34 -13.57 -6.47 -7.22
CA PRO A 34 -12.57 -7.46 -6.81
C PRO A 34 -11.35 -7.60 -7.74
N GLN A 35 -11.56 -7.45 -9.05
CA GLN A 35 -10.50 -7.52 -10.05
C GLN A 35 -9.40 -6.47 -9.87
N TYR A 36 -9.68 -5.36 -9.19
CA TYR A 36 -8.66 -4.35 -8.91
C TYR A 36 -7.87 -4.63 -7.64
N ILE A 37 -8.44 -5.36 -6.68
CA ILE A 37 -7.70 -5.86 -5.51
C ILE A 37 -6.62 -6.84 -5.96
N ALA A 38 -6.89 -7.65 -6.98
CA ALA A 38 -5.91 -8.52 -7.63
C ALA A 38 -4.61 -7.82 -8.04
N LEU A 39 -4.70 -6.57 -8.50
CA LEU A 39 -3.55 -5.78 -8.96
C LEU A 39 -2.53 -5.54 -7.85
N LEU A 40 -2.95 -5.60 -6.58
CA LEU A 40 -2.07 -5.46 -5.42
C LEU A 40 -1.07 -6.62 -5.30
N GLY A 41 -1.38 -7.78 -5.89
CA GLY A 41 -0.47 -8.92 -6.00
C GLY A 41 0.66 -8.73 -7.02
N ASN A 42 0.58 -7.73 -7.89
CA ASN A 42 1.53 -7.52 -8.98
C ASN A 42 2.96 -7.25 -8.48
N HIS A 43 3.94 -8.01 -8.99
CA HIS A 43 5.35 -7.90 -8.57
C HIS A 43 5.95 -6.49 -8.76
N LYS A 44 5.62 -5.80 -9.86
CA LYS A 44 6.09 -4.44 -10.12
C LYS A 44 5.54 -3.46 -9.09
N LEU A 45 4.24 -3.55 -8.79
CA LEU A 45 3.61 -2.69 -7.78
C LEU A 45 4.19 -2.95 -6.37
N ARG A 46 4.41 -4.22 -6.01
CA ARG A 46 5.07 -4.60 -4.75
C ARG A 46 6.51 -4.07 -4.67
N THR A 47 7.25 -4.10 -5.78
CA THR A 47 8.62 -3.56 -5.84
C THR A 47 8.63 -2.04 -5.61
N LEU A 48 7.71 -1.32 -6.25
CA LEU A 48 7.55 0.12 -6.05
C LEU A 48 7.15 0.45 -4.60
N ALA A 49 6.20 -0.29 -4.03
CA ALA A 49 5.78 -0.11 -2.64
C ALA A 49 6.92 -0.35 -1.64
N LYS A 50 7.77 -1.36 -1.89
CA LYS A 50 8.97 -1.62 -1.07
C LYS A 50 9.98 -0.47 -1.13
N GLY A 51 10.09 0.22 -2.26
CA GLY A 51 10.96 1.39 -2.42
C GLY A 51 10.56 2.60 -1.56
N LEU A 52 9.33 2.60 -1.03
CA LEU A 52 8.81 3.62 -0.12
C LEU A 52 8.81 3.17 1.34
N SER A 53 9.40 2.01 1.65
CA SER A 53 9.54 1.54 3.03
C SER A 53 10.65 2.33 3.75
N PRO A 54 10.45 2.73 5.03
CA PRO A 54 9.25 2.53 5.84
C PRO A 54 8.13 3.53 5.52
N GLY A 55 6.88 3.06 5.52
CA GLY A 55 5.71 3.87 5.25
C GLY A 55 4.42 3.16 5.66
N PHE A 56 3.42 3.91 6.14
CA PHE A 56 2.07 3.38 6.33
C PHE A 56 1.32 3.34 5.00
N LEU A 57 0.37 2.40 4.90
CA LEU A 57 -0.56 2.31 3.78
C LEU A 57 -1.99 2.43 4.31
N ARG A 58 -2.64 3.56 4.05
CA ARG A 58 -4.04 3.80 4.41
C ARG A 58 -4.96 3.23 3.33
N PHE A 59 -5.77 2.23 3.65
CA PHE A 59 -6.93 1.88 2.84
C PHE A 59 -8.14 2.69 3.32
N GLY A 60 -8.61 3.65 2.52
CA GLY A 60 -9.66 4.56 2.97
C GLY A 60 -10.15 5.52 1.89
N GLY A 61 -11.07 6.41 2.21
CA GLY A 61 -11.62 7.38 1.25
C GLY A 61 -13.13 7.54 1.43
N THR A 62 -13.82 8.12 0.45
CA THR A 62 -15.28 8.31 0.50
C THR A 62 -16.03 6.99 0.61
N ASN A 63 -15.55 5.94 -0.07
CA ASN A 63 -16.23 4.64 -0.08
C ASN A 63 -16.03 3.85 1.23
N THR A 64 -15.19 4.31 2.16
CA THR A 64 -14.93 3.59 3.42
C THR A 64 -16.21 3.38 4.22
N ASP A 65 -17.09 4.37 4.27
CA ASP A 65 -18.32 4.33 5.06
C ASP A 65 -19.42 3.44 4.44
N PHE A 66 -19.18 2.91 3.23
CA PHE A 66 -20.14 2.11 2.48
C PHE A 66 -19.67 0.68 2.21
N LEU A 67 -18.46 0.32 2.65
CA LEU A 67 -17.96 -1.05 2.56
C LEU A 67 -18.54 -1.90 3.68
N ILE A 68 -19.20 -2.99 3.30
CA ILE A 68 -19.74 -3.98 4.23
C ILE A 68 -18.88 -5.23 4.12
N PHE A 69 -18.34 -5.66 5.25
CA PHE A 69 -17.72 -6.97 5.36
C PHE A 69 -18.82 -8.03 5.44
N ASP A 70 -18.85 -8.93 4.45
CA ASP A 70 -19.73 -10.09 4.41
C ASP A 70 -18.88 -11.36 4.33
N PRO A 71 -18.75 -12.13 5.42
CA PRO A 71 -17.95 -13.35 5.43
C PRO A 71 -18.57 -14.49 4.63
N THR A 72 -19.83 -14.37 4.21
CA THR A 72 -20.55 -15.39 3.43
C THR A 72 -20.56 -15.12 1.93
N LYS A 73 -20.02 -13.98 1.51
CA LYS A 73 -19.94 -13.61 0.10
C LYS A 73 -19.03 -14.58 -0.66
N ASP A 74 -19.56 -15.17 -1.71
CA ASP A 74 -18.79 -16.01 -2.61
C ASP A 74 -17.71 -15.22 -3.34
N SER A 75 -16.52 -15.80 -3.44
CA SER A 75 -15.45 -15.27 -4.29
C SER A 75 -15.82 -15.38 -5.77
N THR A 76 -15.43 -14.39 -6.56
CA THR A 76 -15.52 -14.46 -8.02
C THR A 76 -14.55 -15.50 -8.59
N LEU A 77 -14.71 -15.85 -9.87
CA LEU A 77 -13.79 -16.78 -10.54
C LEU A 77 -12.36 -16.23 -10.53
N GLU A 78 -12.20 -14.94 -10.82
CA GLU A 78 -10.90 -14.27 -10.87
C GLU A 78 -10.21 -14.29 -9.50
N GLU A 79 -10.96 -14.03 -8.43
CA GLU A 79 -10.42 -14.12 -7.06
C GLU A 79 -9.93 -15.54 -6.75
N ARG A 80 -10.69 -16.57 -7.11
CA ARG A 80 -10.31 -17.97 -6.89
C ARG A 80 -9.04 -18.34 -7.66
N GLU A 81 -8.98 -18.01 -8.95
CA GLU A 81 -7.79 -18.26 -9.79
C GLU A 81 -6.54 -17.58 -9.21
N LEU A 82 -6.67 -16.34 -8.73
CA LEU A 82 -5.57 -15.62 -8.10
C LEU A 82 -5.08 -16.29 -6.80
N TRP A 83 -6.00 -16.74 -5.94
CA TRP A 83 -5.64 -17.44 -4.71
C TRP A 83 -4.93 -18.76 -4.99
N GLU A 84 -5.38 -19.52 -6.00
CA GLU A 84 -4.73 -20.75 -6.45
C GLU A 84 -3.32 -20.49 -6.99
N LEU A 85 -3.14 -19.46 -7.81
CA LEU A 85 -1.83 -19.07 -8.35
C LEU A 85 -0.85 -18.62 -7.24
N GLN A 86 -1.36 -17.96 -6.19
CA GLN A 86 -0.54 -17.54 -5.06
C GLN A 86 -0.17 -18.69 -4.13
N GLY A 87 -1.04 -19.68 -3.93
CA GLY A 87 -0.77 -20.86 -3.12
C GLY A 87 0.23 -21.85 -3.75
N ASN A 88 0.42 -21.76 -5.06
CA ASN A 88 1.36 -22.58 -5.83
C ASN A 88 2.74 -21.94 -6.06
N GLN A 89 3.06 -20.81 -5.41
CA GLN A 89 4.39 -20.17 -5.43
C GLN A 89 5.14 -20.37 -4.11
#